data_AF-A0A7X8Y1E3-F1
#
_entry.id   AF-A0A7X8Y1E3-F1
#
_cell.length_a   1.000
_cell.length_b   1.000
_cell.length_c   1.000
_cell.angle_alpha   90.00
_cell.angle_beta   90.00
_cell.angle_gamma   90.00
#
_symmetry.space_group_name_H-M   'P 1'
#
loop_
_entity.id
_entity.type
_entity.pdbx_description
1 polymer ?
#
loop_
_entity_poly.entity_id
_entity_poly.type
_entity_poly.pdbx_seq_one_letter_code
_entity_poly.pdbx_strand_id
1 'polypeptide(L)'
;MIRCKRRIETVLLHSLPTVITHNFHPARGAFRNVCSLPRDDAERIIASIRHDGHAYINGDYFTRRLKTEDWLIAERSRKIGTTRLERPIYFFLGNMADGWDESRPASIVLPLAMFDAEAITFTFPDSMTSCPSTNRDDSGTCPWRGDVFTLAEIIEIVERHGFPDPSQPREKRGPDAFIEVQIWDDRPLVKNGVYQGL
;
A
#
# COMPACT_ATOMS: atom_id res chain seq x y z
N MET A 1 -28.32 -2.30 -3.90
CA MET A 1 -26.98 -2.26 -4.53
C MET A 1 -26.29 -0.97 -4.14
N ILE A 2 -25.33 -1.02 -3.23
CA ILE A 2 -24.56 0.15 -2.81
C ILE A 2 -23.58 0.46 -3.95
N ARG A 3 -23.84 1.53 -4.70
CA ARG A 3 -22.96 2.01 -5.78
C ARG A 3 -21.90 2.91 -5.15
N CYS A 4 -20.67 2.40 -5.03
CA CYS A 4 -19.51 3.28 -4.86
C CYS A 4 -19.49 4.25 -6.05
N LYS A 5 -19.34 5.57 -5.82
CA LYS A 5 -19.51 6.63 -6.83
C LYS A 5 -18.64 6.35 -8.07
N ARG A 6 -19.26 5.80 -9.12
CA ARG A 6 -18.67 5.54 -10.44
C ARG A 6 -18.86 6.76 -11.31
N ARG A 7 -17.77 7.39 -11.75
CA ARG A 7 -17.83 8.47 -12.74
C ARG A 7 -16.71 8.48 -13.78
N ILE A 8 -16.00 7.36 -13.95
CA ILE A 8 -14.95 7.22 -14.97
C ILE A 8 -15.09 5.85 -15.63
N GLU A 9 -14.87 5.77 -16.95
CA GLU A 9 -14.88 4.55 -17.78
C GLU A 9 -13.69 3.65 -17.45
N THR A 10 -13.60 3.20 -16.21
CA THR A 10 -12.48 2.40 -15.70
C THR A 10 -12.70 0.93 -16.06
N VAL A 11 -11.77 0.33 -16.83
CA VAL A 11 -11.75 -1.14 -16.99
C VAL A 11 -11.41 -1.78 -15.65
N LEU A 12 -12.23 -2.73 -15.23
CA LEU A 12 -12.07 -3.49 -13.99
C LEU A 12 -11.51 -4.87 -14.29
N LEU A 13 -10.41 -5.22 -13.63
CA LEU A 13 -9.87 -6.56 -13.57
C LEU A 13 -10.61 -7.35 -12.48
N HIS A 14 -11.00 -8.59 -12.77
CA HIS A 14 -11.63 -9.50 -11.82
C HIS A 14 -10.69 -10.64 -11.42
N SER A 15 -9.41 -10.51 -11.78
CA SER A 15 -8.33 -11.40 -11.38
C SER A 15 -7.22 -10.58 -10.73
N LEU A 16 -6.57 -11.18 -9.74
CA LEU A 16 -5.47 -10.54 -9.03
C LEU A 16 -4.24 -10.46 -9.96
N PRO A 17 -3.59 -9.29 -10.09
CA PRO A 17 -2.30 -9.20 -10.75
C PRO A 17 -1.26 -10.12 -10.13
N THR A 18 -0.39 -10.70 -10.94
CA THR A 18 0.66 -11.65 -10.50
C THR A 18 1.94 -10.96 -10.02
N VAL A 19 1.99 -9.62 -10.10
CA VAL A 19 3.15 -8.81 -9.72
C VAL A 19 2.76 -7.72 -8.74
N ILE A 20 3.74 -7.26 -7.97
CA ILE A 20 3.65 -6.10 -7.08
C ILE A 20 4.78 -5.13 -7.37
N THR A 21 4.55 -3.85 -7.14
CA THR A 21 5.52 -2.78 -7.43
C THR A 21 5.87 -1.99 -6.18
N HIS A 22 7.16 -1.87 -5.88
CA HIS A 22 7.68 -0.94 -4.87
C HIS A 22 8.24 0.30 -5.54
N ASN A 23 7.55 1.44 -5.40
CA ASN A 23 8.04 2.72 -5.86
C ASN A 23 8.82 3.42 -4.74
N PHE A 24 9.99 3.96 -5.06
CA PHE A 24 10.90 4.57 -4.08
C PHE A 24 11.72 5.70 -4.70
N HIS A 25 12.34 6.50 -3.83
CA HIS A 25 13.30 7.52 -4.24
C HIS A 25 14.72 6.96 -4.12
N PRO A 26 15.56 7.00 -5.17
CA PRO A 26 16.92 6.46 -5.12
C PRO A 26 17.76 7.00 -3.96
N ALA A 27 17.65 8.29 -3.66
CA ALA A 27 18.38 8.91 -2.55
C ALA A 27 17.91 8.47 -1.15
N ARG A 28 16.69 7.94 -1.01
CA ARG A 28 16.15 7.41 0.25
C ARG A 28 16.32 5.89 0.37
N GLY A 29 16.56 5.21 -0.75
CA GLY A 29 16.69 3.77 -0.84
C GLY A 29 15.34 3.05 -0.92
N ALA A 30 15.38 1.81 -1.39
CA ALA A 30 14.22 0.92 -1.47
C ALA A 30 13.93 0.26 -0.12
N PHE A 31 12.68 -0.21 0.02
CA PHE A 31 12.17 -1.05 1.12
C PHE A 31 12.25 -0.42 2.51
N ARG A 32 12.29 0.92 2.60
CA ARG A 32 12.29 1.66 3.86
C ARG A 32 10.88 1.95 4.35
N ASN A 33 10.68 1.86 5.66
CA ASN A 33 9.47 2.31 6.34
C ASN A 33 9.81 3.48 7.28
N VAL A 34 9.12 4.61 7.12
CA VAL A 34 9.33 5.83 7.92
C VAL A 34 8.97 5.65 9.39
N CYS A 35 8.02 4.76 9.72
CA CYS A 35 7.63 4.44 11.08
C CYS A 35 8.62 3.51 11.80
N SER A 36 9.63 2.99 11.10
CA SER A 36 10.76 2.27 11.71
C SER A 36 11.90 3.20 12.13
N LEU A 37 11.81 4.50 11.84
CA LEU A 37 12.85 5.47 12.16
C LEU A 37 12.57 6.21 13.47
N PRO A 38 13.62 6.74 14.15
CA PRO A 38 13.44 7.71 15.20
C PRO A 38 12.58 8.90 14.72
N ARG A 39 11.77 9.46 15.62
CA ARG A 39 10.81 10.54 15.28
C ARG A 39 11.46 11.69 14.52
N ASP A 40 12.59 12.19 15.00
CA ASP A 40 13.27 13.33 14.37
C ASP A 40 13.72 13.00 12.94
N ASP A 41 14.18 11.77 12.70
CA ASP A 41 14.60 11.31 11.38
C ASP A 41 13.39 11.15 10.44
N ALA A 42 12.31 10.57 10.95
CA ALA A 42 11.04 10.42 10.24
C ALA A 42 10.47 11.79 9.83
N GLU A 43 10.42 12.74 10.76
CA GLU A 43 9.90 14.09 10.52
C GLU A 43 10.77 14.86 9.52
N ARG A 44 12.11 14.71 9.56
CA ARG A 44 13.01 15.26 8.53
C ARG A 44 12.74 14.69 7.14
N ILE A 45 12.55 13.36 7.03
CA ILE A 45 12.23 12.72 5.74
C ILE A 45 10.88 13.19 5.22
N ILE A 46 9.85 13.25 6.08
CA ILE A 46 8.52 13.74 5.71
C ILE A 46 8.58 15.20 5.25
N ALA A 47 9.37 16.05 5.93
CA ALA A 47 9.58 17.42 5.52
C ALA A 47 10.27 17.54 4.16
N SER A 48 11.26 16.68 3.86
CA SER A 48 11.87 16.60 2.52
C SER A 48 10.86 16.19 1.46
N ILE A 49 10.05 15.15 1.70
CA ILE A 49 9.01 14.72 0.74
C ILE A 49 8.01 15.86 0.48
N ARG A 50 7.64 16.63 1.51
CA ARG A 50 6.78 17.82 1.37
C ARG A 50 7.38 18.88 0.46
N HIS A 51 8.69 19.09 0.54
CA HIS A 51 9.41 20.04 -0.28
C HIS A 51 9.53 19.55 -1.74
N ASP A 52 9.68 18.24 -1.94
CA ASP A 52 9.82 17.57 -3.25
C ASP A 52 8.47 17.42 -4.01
N GLY A 53 7.54 18.36 -3.86
CA GLY A 53 6.28 18.39 -4.61
C GLY A 53 5.05 17.79 -3.91
N HIS A 54 5.18 17.26 -2.68
CA HIS A 54 4.06 16.70 -1.91
C HIS A 54 3.61 17.61 -0.76
N ALA A 55 3.47 18.91 -1.04
CA ALA A 55 3.07 19.92 -0.06
C ALA A 55 1.72 19.62 0.63
N TYR A 56 0.88 18.78 0.02
CA TYR A 56 -0.41 18.31 0.54
C TYR A 56 -0.29 17.35 1.75
N ILE A 57 0.90 16.84 2.05
CA ILE A 57 1.12 16.06 3.28
C ILE A 57 0.92 17.00 4.47
N ASN A 58 -0.04 16.68 5.33
CA ASN A 58 -0.37 17.48 6.51
C ASN A 58 0.71 17.37 7.60
N GLY A 59 0.78 18.38 8.48
CA GLY A 59 1.72 18.37 9.61
C GLY A 59 1.50 17.22 10.60
N ASP A 60 0.31 16.64 10.63
CA ASP A 60 -0.04 15.48 11.46
C ASP A 60 0.19 14.12 10.79
N TYR A 61 0.76 14.10 9.57
CA TYR A 61 0.91 12.90 8.76
C TYR A 61 1.63 11.77 9.51
N PHE A 62 2.76 12.06 10.17
CA PHE A 62 3.53 11.03 10.87
C PHE A 62 2.71 10.39 12.00
N THR A 63 2.01 11.21 12.79
CA THR A 63 1.15 10.74 13.88
C THR A 63 -0.01 9.88 13.35
N ARG A 64 -0.62 10.29 12.23
CA ARG A 64 -1.67 9.47 11.58
C ARG A 64 -1.10 8.16 11.07
N ARG A 65 0.08 8.20 10.44
CA ARG A 65 0.75 7.02 9.89
C ARG A 65 1.11 6.00 10.98
N LEU A 66 1.63 6.44 12.12
CA LEU A 66 1.87 5.57 13.28
C LEU A 66 0.59 4.86 13.72
N LYS A 67 -0.52 5.61 13.90
CA LYS A 67 -1.82 5.03 14.26
C LYS A 67 -2.33 4.01 13.24
N THR A 68 -2.18 4.34 11.96
CA THR A 68 -2.54 3.43 10.86
C THR A 68 -1.70 2.14 10.91
N GLU A 69 -0.40 2.24 11.14
CA GLU A 69 0.46 1.05 11.20
C GLU A 69 0.23 0.22 12.46
N ASP A 70 -0.10 0.84 13.60
CA ASP A 70 -0.50 0.11 14.81
C ASP A 70 -1.82 -0.67 14.57
N TRP A 71 -2.77 -0.09 13.83
CA TRP A 71 -3.97 -0.79 13.36
C TRP A 71 -3.64 -1.94 12.41
N LEU A 72 -2.75 -1.73 11.42
CA LEU A 72 -2.30 -2.80 10.51
C LEU A 72 -1.67 -3.96 11.28
N ILE A 73 -0.81 -3.68 12.27
CA ILE A 73 -0.16 -4.70 13.10
C ILE A 73 -1.20 -5.51 13.87
N ALA A 74 -2.20 -4.85 14.45
CA ALA A 74 -3.27 -5.52 15.19
C ALA A 74 -4.11 -6.44 14.27
N GLU A 75 -4.57 -5.94 13.12
CA GLU A 75 -5.37 -6.73 12.17
C GLU A 75 -4.57 -7.89 11.56
N ARG A 76 -3.32 -7.63 11.20
CA ARG A 76 -2.40 -8.65 10.72
C ARG A 76 -2.20 -9.75 11.75
N SER A 77 -1.96 -9.37 13.01
CA SER A 77 -1.76 -10.33 14.11
C SER A 77 -2.99 -11.20 14.34
N ARG A 78 -4.19 -10.64 14.15
CA ARG A 78 -5.45 -11.37 14.24
C ARG A 78 -5.66 -12.35 13.08
N LYS A 79 -5.22 -12.02 11.87
CA LYS A 79 -5.50 -12.78 10.65
C LYS A 79 -4.44 -13.82 10.29
N ILE A 80 -3.17 -13.44 10.35
CA ILE A 80 -2.03 -14.28 9.94
C ILE A 80 -0.99 -14.45 11.05
N GLY A 81 -1.23 -13.89 12.24
CA GLY A 81 -0.37 -14.08 13.40
C GLY A 81 0.90 -13.23 13.41
N THR A 82 1.89 -13.70 14.16
CA THR A 82 3.19 -13.03 14.28
C THR A 82 4.00 -13.22 13.01
N THR A 83 4.74 -12.21 12.62
CA THR A 83 5.60 -12.21 11.43
C THR A 83 6.97 -11.70 11.81
N ARG A 84 7.92 -11.82 10.88
CA ARG A 84 9.30 -11.41 11.08
C ARG A 84 9.47 -9.89 11.23
N LEU A 85 8.81 -9.10 10.39
CA LEU A 85 8.90 -7.65 10.44
C LEU A 85 7.87 -7.07 11.42
N GLU A 86 8.30 -6.12 12.23
CA GLU A 86 7.41 -5.35 13.11
C GLU A 86 6.53 -4.40 12.29
N ARG A 87 7.11 -3.73 11.29
CA ARG A 87 6.47 -2.75 10.41
C ARG A 87 6.58 -3.23 8.97
N PRO A 88 5.57 -3.00 8.12
CA PRO A 88 5.54 -3.62 6.80
C PRO A 88 6.41 -2.86 5.78
N ILE A 89 6.76 -3.56 4.71
CA ILE A 89 7.28 -2.98 3.47
C ILE A 89 6.10 -2.82 2.50
N TYR A 90 5.93 -1.62 1.97
CA TYR A 90 4.77 -1.28 1.15
C TYR A 90 5.02 -1.47 -0.35
N PHE A 91 4.03 -2.06 -1.03
CA PHE A 91 3.98 -2.21 -2.47
C PHE A 91 2.59 -1.83 -2.99
N PHE A 92 2.49 -1.61 -4.31
CA PHE A 92 1.24 -1.57 -5.05
C PHE A 92 0.98 -2.92 -5.71
N LEU A 93 -0.28 -3.36 -5.74
CA LEU A 93 -0.66 -4.54 -6.50
C LEU A 93 -0.72 -4.23 -8.01
N GLY A 94 -0.02 -5.03 -8.81
CA GLY A 94 0.16 -4.85 -10.25
C GLY A 94 1.41 -4.07 -10.62
N ASN A 95 1.63 -3.89 -11.92
CA ASN A 95 2.74 -3.11 -12.45
C ASN A 95 2.37 -1.62 -12.41
N MET A 96 3.02 -0.88 -11.51
CA MET A 96 2.87 0.57 -11.31
C MET A 96 4.23 1.27 -11.50
N ALA A 97 5.12 0.69 -12.31
CA ALA A 97 6.43 1.24 -12.64
C ALA A 97 6.34 2.25 -13.80
N ASP A 98 5.40 3.18 -13.69
CA ASP A 98 5.09 4.19 -14.72
C ASP A 98 5.85 5.50 -14.52
N GLY A 99 6.57 5.65 -13.40
CA GLY A 99 7.31 6.87 -13.06
C GLY A 99 6.41 8.07 -12.74
N TRP A 100 5.12 7.86 -12.50
CA TRP A 100 4.14 8.95 -12.32
C TRP A 100 4.31 9.70 -10.99
N ASP A 101 4.66 8.99 -9.91
CA ASP A 101 4.94 9.62 -8.62
C ASP A 101 6.37 10.17 -8.62
N GLU A 102 6.53 11.46 -8.91
CA GLU A 102 7.83 12.14 -8.96
C GLU A 102 8.62 12.05 -7.65
N SER A 103 7.96 11.87 -6.49
CA SER A 103 8.68 11.60 -5.24
C SER A 103 9.26 10.19 -5.15
N ARG A 104 8.83 9.29 -6.02
CA ARG A 104 9.23 7.88 -6.05
C ARG A 104 9.47 7.43 -7.50
N PRO A 105 10.46 8.03 -8.19
CA PRO A 105 10.65 7.86 -9.63
C PRO A 105 11.25 6.51 -10.02
N ALA A 106 11.76 5.74 -9.05
CA ALA A 106 12.31 4.40 -9.29
C ALA A 106 11.34 3.33 -8.80
N SER A 107 11.35 2.18 -9.48
CA SER A 107 10.43 1.08 -9.21
C SER A 107 11.14 -0.26 -9.21
N ILE A 108 10.73 -1.15 -8.31
CA ILE A 108 11.09 -2.57 -8.33
C ILE A 108 9.81 -3.37 -8.48
N VAL A 109 9.72 -4.18 -9.54
CA VAL A 109 8.58 -5.06 -9.81
C VAL A 109 8.96 -6.49 -9.43
N LEU A 110 8.17 -7.13 -8.58
CA LEU A 110 8.41 -8.49 -8.11
C LEU A 110 7.19 -9.38 -8.37
N PRO A 111 7.40 -10.69 -8.59
CA PRO A 111 6.32 -11.66 -8.56
C PRO A 111 5.64 -11.65 -7.18
N LEU A 112 4.31 -11.56 -7.14
CA LEU A 112 3.54 -11.67 -5.88
C LEU A 112 3.81 -13.03 -5.21
N ALA A 113 3.93 -14.09 -6.01
CA ALA A 113 4.22 -15.45 -5.57
C ALA A 113 5.61 -15.63 -4.93
N MET A 114 6.43 -14.58 -4.87
CA MET A 114 7.69 -14.58 -4.11
C MET A 114 7.44 -14.62 -2.59
N PHE A 115 6.27 -14.19 -2.13
CA PHE A 115 5.95 -14.07 -0.72
C PHE A 115 4.88 -15.08 -0.29
N ASP A 116 5.05 -15.65 0.90
CA ASP A 116 4.08 -16.56 1.49
C ASP A 116 2.80 -15.82 1.86
N ALA A 117 1.64 -16.48 1.72
CA ALA A 117 0.34 -15.92 2.07
C ALA A 117 0.25 -15.46 3.54
N GLU A 118 1.02 -16.11 4.42
CA GLU A 118 1.13 -15.80 5.86
C GLU A 118 2.08 -14.63 6.17
N ALA A 119 2.69 -14.03 5.14
CA ALA A 119 3.60 -12.89 5.26
C ALA A 119 3.10 -11.64 4.53
N ILE A 120 1.88 -11.66 4.00
CA ILE A 120 1.33 -10.57 3.18
C ILE A 120 -0.08 -10.20 3.60
N THR A 121 -0.36 -8.90 3.62
CA THR A 121 -1.72 -8.36 3.76
C THR A 121 -1.99 -7.29 2.71
N PHE A 122 -3.25 -6.91 2.58
CA PHE A 122 -3.70 -5.93 1.60
C PHE A 122 -4.69 -4.95 2.23
N THR A 123 -4.75 -3.75 1.68
CA THR A 123 -5.87 -2.83 1.89
C THR A 123 -6.38 -2.36 0.53
N PHE A 124 -7.67 -1.99 0.46
CA PHE A 124 -8.24 -1.42 -0.75
C PHE A 124 -9.11 -0.19 -0.42
N PRO A 125 -8.62 1.06 -0.63
CA PRO A 125 -7.32 1.45 -1.21
C PRO A 125 -6.17 1.41 -0.18
N ASP A 126 -5.32 2.43 -0.07
CA ASP A 126 -4.22 2.40 0.92
C ASP A 126 -4.70 2.29 2.38
N SER A 127 -3.75 1.94 3.25
CA SER A 127 -4.03 1.79 4.68
C SER A 127 -4.41 3.11 5.36
N MET A 128 -3.92 4.26 4.89
CA MET A 128 -4.19 5.57 5.51
C MET A 128 -5.65 6.00 5.31
N THR A 129 -6.20 5.64 4.16
CA THR A 129 -7.60 5.85 3.75
C THR A 129 -8.49 4.74 4.32
N SER A 130 -7.96 3.53 4.47
CA SER A 130 -8.73 2.40 5.01
C SER A 130 -8.79 2.37 6.53
N CYS A 131 -7.83 2.97 7.25
CA CYS A 131 -7.80 2.91 8.70
C CYS A 131 -8.97 3.71 9.33
N PRO A 132 -9.83 3.05 10.13
CA PRO A 132 -11.03 3.70 10.70
C PRO A 132 -10.73 4.88 11.61
N SER A 133 -9.58 4.90 12.27
CA SER A 133 -9.21 5.97 13.21
C SER A 133 -8.66 7.22 12.53
N THR A 134 -8.24 7.12 11.27
CA THR A 134 -7.64 8.22 10.50
C THR A 134 -8.51 8.68 9.34
N ASN A 135 -9.53 7.92 8.98
CA ASN A 135 -10.55 8.31 8.01
C ASN A 135 -11.73 8.98 8.73
N ARG A 136 -12.19 10.12 8.20
CA ARG A 136 -13.27 10.94 8.78
C ARG A 136 -14.57 10.91 7.96
N ASP A 137 -14.59 10.21 6.82
CA ASP A 137 -15.73 10.20 5.90
C ASP A 137 -16.22 8.77 5.64
N ASP A 138 -17.37 8.47 6.22
CA ASP A 138 -18.16 7.24 6.07
C ASP A 138 -19.28 7.39 5.03
N SER A 139 -19.37 8.54 4.35
CA SER A 139 -20.51 8.87 3.48
C SER A 139 -20.41 8.22 2.09
N GLY A 140 -20.82 6.94 2.01
CA GLY A 140 -21.05 6.22 0.75
C GLY A 140 -19.84 5.46 0.18
N THR A 141 -18.91 5.10 1.05
CA THR A 141 -17.71 4.30 0.75
C THR A 141 -18.06 2.88 0.29
N CYS A 142 -17.24 2.33 -0.61
CA CYS A 142 -17.37 0.94 -1.04
C CYS A 142 -17.32 -0.01 0.18
N PRO A 143 -18.08 -1.11 0.23
CA PRO A 143 -18.22 -1.96 1.43
C PRO A 143 -16.93 -2.66 1.87
N TRP A 144 -15.87 -2.63 1.06
CA TRP A 144 -14.56 -3.21 1.36
C TRP A 144 -13.55 -2.19 1.93
N ARG A 145 -13.94 -0.92 2.09
CA ARG A 145 -13.09 0.05 2.81
C ARG A 145 -13.23 -0.19 4.30
N GLY A 146 -12.14 0.01 5.04
CA GLY A 146 -12.13 -0.22 6.50
C GLY A 146 -11.43 -1.50 6.94
N ASP A 147 -11.02 -2.34 5.99
CA ASP A 147 -10.53 -3.69 6.28
C ASP A 147 -9.07 -3.90 5.85
N VAL A 148 -8.42 -4.84 6.53
CA VAL A 148 -7.18 -5.49 6.11
C VAL A 148 -7.53 -6.89 5.59
N PHE A 149 -7.02 -7.23 4.41
CA PHE A 149 -7.31 -8.49 3.75
C PHE A 149 -6.08 -9.40 3.77
N THR A 150 -6.32 -10.69 3.99
CA THR A 150 -5.37 -11.77 3.62
C THR A 150 -5.35 -11.95 2.10
N LEU A 151 -4.40 -12.76 1.59
CA LEU A 151 -4.36 -13.11 0.17
C LEU A 151 -5.67 -13.75 -0.31
N ALA A 152 -6.25 -14.67 0.47
CA ALA A 152 -7.50 -15.32 0.10
C ALA A 152 -8.66 -14.31 0.06
N GLU A 153 -8.78 -13.46 1.07
CA GLU A 153 -9.85 -12.46 1.15
C GLU A 153 -9.76 -11.42 0.03
N ILE A 154 -8.56 -10.92 -0.32
CA ILE A 154 -8.45 -9.92 -1.39
C ILE A 154 -8.76 -10.52 -2.77
N ILE A 155 -8.45 -11.80 -2.99
CA ILE A 155 -8.85 -12.51 -4.22
C ILE A 155 -10.38 -12.50 -4.33
N GLU A 156 -11.09 -12.88 -3.28
CA GLU A 156 -12.56 -12.88 -3.27
C GLU A 156 -13.15 -11.48 -3.51
N ILE A 157 -12.55 -10.44 -2.91
CA ILE A 157 -12.97 -9.05 -3.10
C ILE A 157 -12.79 -8.63 -4.57
N VAL A 158 -11.64 -8.94 -5.17
CA VAL A 158 -11.35 -8.59 -6.58
C VAL A 158 -12.22 -9.38 -7.54
N GLU A 159 -12.46 -10.67 -7.31
CA GLU A 159 -13.37 -11.48 -8.11
C GLU A 159 -14.81 -10.96 -8.07
N ARG A 160 -15.28 -10.51 -6.90
CA ARG A 160 -16.66 -10.05 -6.71
C ARG A 160 -16.90 -8.62 -7.18
N HIS A 161 -15.95 -7.72 -6.95
CA HIS A 161 -16.15 -6.28 -7.11
C HIS A 161 -15.31 -5.66 -8.22
N GLY A 162 -14.30 -6.38 -8.69
CA GLY A 162 -13.31 -5.87 -9.61
C GLY A 162 -12.36 -4.89 -8.95
N PHE A 163 -11.22 -4.69 -9.61
CA PHE A 163 -10.19 -3.74 -9.24
C PHE A 163 -9.78 -2.92 -10.47
N PRO A 164 -9.66 -1.58 -10.37
CA PRO A 164 -9.18 -0.74 -11.45
C PRO A 164 -7.83 -1.21 -12.02
N ASP A 165 -7.75 -1.42 -13.33
CA ASP A 165 -6.53 -1.90 -13.97
C ASP A 165 -5.34 -0.94 -13.71
N PRO A 166 -4.27 -1.40 -13.02
CA PRO A 166 -3.12 -0.57 -12.66
C PRO A 166 -2.32 -0.10 -13.89
N SER A 167 -2.52 -0.69 -15.06
CA SER A 167 -1.92 -0.22 -16.32
C SER A 167 -2.59 1.03 -16.93
N GLN A 168 -3.80 1.38 -16.48
CA GLN A 168 -4.46 2.60 -16.95
C GLN A 168 -3.71 3.87 -16.48
N PRO A 169 -3.98 5.04 -17.07
CA PRO A 169 -3.55 6.30 -16.48
C PRO A 169 -4.31 6.57 -15.17
N ARG A 170 -3.64 7.16 -14.17
CA ARG A 170 -4.24 7.44 -12.84
C ARG A 170 -5.49 8.31 -12.93
N GLU A 171 -5.54 9.26 -13.87
CA GLU A 171 -6.70 10.11 -14.15
C GLU A 171 -7.94 9.31 -14.58
N LYS A 172 -7.76 8.12 -15.16
CA LYS A 172 -8.88 7.22 -15.54
C LYS A 172 -9.31 6.30 -14.39
N ARG A 173 -8.43 6.10 -13.41
CA ARG A 173 -8.68 5.26 -12.24
C ARG A 173 -9.31 6.03 -11.08
N GLY A 174 -8.93 7.29 -10.90
CA GLY A 174 -9.27 8.08 -9.71
C GLY A 174 -8.28 7.87 -8.56
N PRO A 175 -8.38 8.64 -7.47
CA PRO A 175 -7.38 8.68 -6.41
C PRO A 175 -7.31 7.39 -5.56
N ASP A 176 -8.42 6.65 -5.45
CA ASP A 176 -8.60 5.51 -4.55
C ASP A 176 -8.65 4.16 -5.28
N ALA A 177 -8.00 4.10 -6.43
CA ALA A 177 -8.12 2.99 -7.37
C ALA A 177 -6.82 2.21 -7.47
N PHE A 178 -6.24 1.90 -6.33
CA PHE A 178 -5.11 0.98 -6.20
C PHE A 178 -5.28 0.11 -4.96
N ILE A 179 -4.71 -1.09 -4.98
CA ILE A 179 -4.61 -1.95 -3.81
C ILE A 179 -3.18 -1.80 -3.28
N GLU A 180 -3.07 -1.51 -1.99
CA GLU A 180 -1.79 -1.48 -1.29
C GLU A 180 -1.51 -2.88 -0.73
N VAL A 181 -0.27 -3.33 -0.89
CA VAL A 181 0.23 -4.60 -0.35
C VAL A 181 1.20 -4.28 0.76
N GLN A 182 1.04 -4.95 1.90
CA GLN A 182 1.95 -4.87 3.03
C GLN A 182 2.67 -6.21 3.18
N ILE A 183 4.00 -6.18 3.01
CA ILE A 183 4.87 -7.35 3.18
C ILE A 183 5.47 -7.33 4.58
N TRP A 184 5.40 -8.46 5.27
CA TRP A 184 5.77 -8.63 6.67
C TRP A 184 6.97 -9.57 6.88
N ASP A 185 7.62 -9.97 5.80
CA ASP A 185 8.84 -10.79 5.78
C ASP A 185 9.76 -10.36 4.63
N ASP A 186 10.99 -9.97 4.96
CA ASP A 186 12.00 -9.52 4.01
C ASP A 186 12.92 -10.63 3.49
N ARG A 187 12.84 -11.86 4.03
CA ARG A 187 13.71 -12.98 3.63
C ARG A 187 13.63 -13.28 2.12
N PRO A 188 12.46 -13.24 1.46
CA PRO A 188 12.41 -13.43 0.01
C PRO A 188 13.18 -12.36 -0.77
N LEU A 189 13.21 -11.11 -0.28
CA LEU A 189 13.97 -10.03 -0.91
C LEU A 189 15.49 -10.28 -0.83
N VAL A 190 15.95 -10.71 0.35
CA VAL A 190 17.37 -11.02 0.59
C VAL A 190 17.82 -12.23 -0.22
N LYS A 191 17.04 -13.32 -0.19
CA LYS A 191 17.37 -14.57 -0.89
C LYS A 191 17.51 -14.39 -2.41
N ASN A 192 16.73 -13.50 -2.99
CA ASN A 192 16.75 -13.23 -4.43
C ASN A 192 17.71 -12.09 -4.83
N GLY A 193 18.53 -11.59 -3.90
CA GLY A 193 19.52 -10.54 -4.19
C GLY A 193 18.92 -9.18 -4.53
N VAL A 194 17.63 -8.97 -4.22
CA VAL A 194 16.91 -7.71 -4.47
C VAL A 194 17.26 -6.66 -3.40
N TYR A 195 17.70 -7.11 -2.23
CA TYR A 195 17.92 -6.29 -1.04
C TYR A 195 18.97 -6.91 -0.11
N GLN A 196 19.68 -6.09 0.69
CA GLN A 196 20.71 -6.57 1.63
C GLN A 196 20.23 -6.75 3.08
N GLY A 197 18.93 -6.58 3.36
CA GLY A 197 18.34 -6.72 4.70
C GLY A 197 18.11 -5.37 5.40
N LEU A 198 17.06 -5.28 6.21
CA LEU A 198 16.69 -4.09 7.00
C LEU A 198 17.47 -4.04 8.31
#